data_AF-A0A2K3KDM8-F1
#
_entry.id   AF-A0A2K3KDM8-F1
#
_cell.length_a   1.000
_cell.length_b   1.000
_cell.length_c   1.000
_cell.angle_alpha   90.00
_cell.angle_beta   90.00
_cell.angle_gamma   90.00
#
_symmetry.space_group_name_H-M   'P 1'
#
loop_
_entity.id
_entity.type
_entity.pdbx_description
1 polymer ?
#
loop_
_entity_poly.entity_id
_entity_poly.type
_entity_poly.pdbx_seq_one_letter_code
_entity_poly.pdbx_strand_id
1 'polypeptide(L)'
;GKTMSSSESQEPALSTEAQSKKAAKKEAAKLEKLRRKQEVAAAATAASNLSVEDDPLAANYGHIPLIELQSKTPVNVNDWTRVEALNDSLENKPVLIRGRAQAIRPVGKKMAFLVIRENGFTVQCLVQAQPDLVSPQMVKFAAALSRESIVDVEGVVSIPAAPIKGATQQVEIQVRKLYCVSKAVPTLPINIEDAARSEVEIEKAIQ
;
A
#
# COMPACT_ATOMS: atom_id res chain seq x y z
N GLY A 1 -51.55 -60.48 3.10
CA GLY A 1 -50.46 -60.29 2.13
C GLY A 1 -50.64 -58.97 1.40
N LYS A 2 -49.56 -58.17 1.32
CA LYS A 2 -49.18 -57.22 0.25
C LYS A 2 -50.28 -56.34 -0.40
N THR A 3 -50.25 -55.01 -0.22
CA THR A 3 -49.60 -54.01 -1.12
C THR A 3 -49.89 -52.55 -0.70
N MET A 4 -48.99 -51.67 -1.13
CA MET A 4 -48.73 -50.26 -0.81
C MET A 4 -49.66 -49.23 -1.49
N SER A 5 -49.70 -48.00 -0.95
CA SER A 5 -49.39 -46.70 -1.61
C SER A 5 -50.10 -45.56 -0.85
N SER A 6 -49.42 -44.69 -0.08
CA SER A 6 -48.79 -43.40 -0.47
C SER A 6 -49.77 -42.48 -1.23
N SER A 7 -49.90 -41.17 -1.01
CA SER A 7 -49.11 -40.09 -0.39
C SER A 7 -50.00 -38.83 -0.47
N GLU A 8 -49.92 -37.87 0.46
CA GLU A 8 -49.31 -36.55 0.21
C GLU A 8 -49.75 -35.50 1.24
N SER A 9 -48.77 -35.03 2.00
CA SER A 9 -48.87 -33.89 2.90
C SER A 9 -48.38 -32.64 2.15
N GLN A 10 -49.25 -31.64 1.99
CA GLN A 10 -48.86 -30.22 1.81
C GLN A 10 -48.44 -29.71 3.21
N GLU A 11 -47.36 -29.00 3.49
CA GLU A 11 -46.57 -27.90 2.85
C GLU A 11 -45.18 -27.84 3.58
N PRO A 12 -44.10 -27.09 3.18
CA PRO A 12 -44.13 -25.64 2.90
C PRO A 12 -43.08 -25.10 1.87
N ALA A 13 -43.51 -24.24 0.93
CA ALA A 13 -42.66 -23.61 -0.09
C ALA A 13 -42.23 -22.14 0.22
N LEU A 14 -42.45 -21.62 1.43
CA LEU A 14 -42.34 -20.18 1.73
C LEU A 14 -41.01 -19.69 2.35
N SER A 15 -39.99 -20.55 2.53
CA SER A 15 -38.79 -20.20 3.33
C SER A 15 -37.54 -19.79 2.52
N THR A 16 -37.49 -20.03 1.22
CA THR A 16 -36.28 -19.84 0.39
C THR A 16 -36.17 -18.47 -0.28
N GLU A 17 -37.28 -17.87 -0.73
CA GLU A 17 -37.29 -16.53 -1.36
C GLU A 17 -36.96 -15.40 -0.37
N ALA A 18 -37.37 -15.53 0.89
CA ALA A 18 -37.10 -14.56 1.95
C ALA A 18 -35.62 -14.49 2.33
N GLN A 19 -34.89 -15.62 2.24
CA GLN A 19 -33.45 -15.67 2.49
C GLN A 19 -32.65 -15.04 1.34
N SER A 20 -33.09 -15.23 0.09
CA SER A 20 -32.42 -14.69 -1.11
C SER A 20 -32.52 -13.16 -1.22
N LYS A 21 -33.68 -12.57 -0.90
CA LYS A 21 -33.85 -11.09 -0.85
C LYS A 21 -33.00 -10.43 0.23
N LYS A 22 -32.73 -11.11 1.35
CA LYS A 22 -31.93 -10.57 2.47
C LYS A 22 -30.43 -10.60 2.16
N ALA A 23 -29.96 -11.62 1.43
CA ALA A 23 -28.57 -11.70 0.94
C ALA A 23 -28.27 -10.59 -0.08
N ALA A 24 -29.13 -10.40 -1.08
CA ALA A 24 -28.98 -9.35 -2.09
C ALA A 24 -28.99 -7.93 -1.48
N LYS A 25 -29.87 -7.66 -0.50
CA LYS A 25 -29.90 -6.36 0.20
C LYS A 25 -28.64 -6.10 1.05
N LYS A 26 -28.06 -7.15 1.64
CA LYS A 26 -26.80 -7.05 2.41
C LYS A 26 -25.60 -6.79 1.52
N GLU A 27 -25.56 -7.42 0.34
CA GLU A 27 -24.50 -7.21 -0.65
C GLU A 27 -24.57 -5.80 -1.27
N ALA A 28 -25.77 -5.35 -1.66
CA ALA A 28 -25.99 -3.99 -2.15
C ALA A 28 -25.58 -2.92 -1.11
N ALA A 29 -25.93 -3.11 0.17
CA ALA A 29 -25.51 -2.21 1.24
C ALA A 29 -23.98 -2.22 1.48
N LYS A 30 -23.32 -3.37 1.25
CA LYS A 30 -21.85 -3.49 1.38
C LYS A 30 -21.13 -2.80 0.22
N LEU A 31 -21.65 -2.91 -1.00
CA LEU A 31 -21.18 -2.21 -2.19
C LEU A 31 -21.36 -0.70 -2.07
N GLU A 32 -22.54 -0.22 -1.65
CA GLU A 32 -22.80 1.21 -1.44
C GLU A 32 -21.87 1.81 -0.38
N LYS A 33 -21.68 1.10 0.74
CA LYS A 33 -20.75 1.52 1.80
C LYS A 33 -19.30 1.54 1.30
N LEU A 34 -18.91 0.60 0.43
CA LEU A 34 -17.59 0.58 -0.19
C LEU A 34 -17.42 1.75 -1.16
N ARG A 35 -18.42 2.03 -1.99
CA ARG A 35 -18.41 3.14 -2.94
C ARG A 35 -18.33 4.49 -2.23
N ARG A 36 -19.14 4.69 -1.19
CA ARG A 36 -19.10 5.92 -0.38
C ARG A 36 -17.77 6.10 0.35
N LYS A 37 -17.15 5.00 0.82
CA LYS A 37 -15.79 5.05 1.38
C LYS A 37 -14.74 5.39 0.32
N GLN A 38 -14.88 4.88 -0.90
CA GLN A 38 -14.01 5.20 -2.03
C GLN A 38 -14.15 6.66 -2.46
N GLU A 39 -15.37 7.18 -2.55
CA GLU A 39 -15.65 8.59 -2.89
C GLU A 39 -15.09 9.55 -1.83
N VAL A 40 -15.28 9.25 -0.53
CA VAL A 40 -14.69 10.05 0.56
C VAL A 40 -13.16 9.97 0.55
N ALA A 41 -12.58 8.80 0.25
CA ALA A 41 -11.14 8.65 0.12
C ALA A 41 -10.58 9.41 -1.10
N ALA A 42 -11.29 9.41 -2.23
CA ALA A 42 -10.92 10.17 -3.41
C ALA A 42 -11.01 11.69 -3.15
N ALA A 43 -12.06 12.16 -2.47
CA ALA A 43 -12.22 13.56 -2.08
C ALA A 43 -11.15 14.01 -1.07
N ALA A 44 -10.80 13.17 -0.09
CA ALA A 44 -9.70 13.45 0.85
C ALA A 44 -8.34 13.48 0.14
N THR A 45 -8.15 12.66 -0.89
CA THR A 45 -6.94 12.67 -1.73
C THR A 45 -6.85 13.98 -2.53
N ALA A 46 -7.96 14.40 -3.15
CA ALA A 46 -8.04 15.69 -3.85
C ALA A 46 -7.80 16.89 -2.90
N ALA A 47 -8.35 16.85 -1.68
CA ALA A 47 -8.12 17.87 -0.66
C ALA A 47 -6.67 17.88 -0.15
N SER A 48 -6.01 16.72 -0.04
CA SER A 48 -4.60 16.66 0.33
C SER A 48 -3.69 17.28 -0.75
N ASN A 49 -4.04 17.17 -2.03
CA ASN A 49 -3.34 17.84 -3.13
C ASN A 49 -3.50 19.38 -3.09
N LEU A 50 -4.61 19.90 -2.55
CA LEU A 50 -4.84 21.34 -2.39
C LEU A 50 -4.05 21.95 -1.20
N SER A 51 -3.68 21.15 -0.20
CA SER A 51 -2.86 21.61 0.94
C SER A 51 -1.36 21.71 0.65
N VAL A 52 -0.96 21.48 -0.61
CA VAL A 52 0.44 21.48 -1.08
C VAL A 52 0.85 22.87 -1.62
N GLU A 53 -0.09 23.81 -1.77
CA GLU A 53 0.14 25.09 -2.49
C GLU A 53 1.18 26.04 -1.85
N ASP A 54 1.64 25.79 -0.62
CA ASP A 54 2.68 26.58 0.07
C ASP A 54 4.03 25.84 0.19
N ASP A 55 4.19 24.68 -0.46
CA ASP A 55 5.47 23.96 -0.47
C ASP A 55 6.22 24.16 -1.80
N PRO A 56 7.39 24.83 -1.82
CA PRO A 56 8.18 24.98 -3.05
C PRO A 56 8.65 23.64 -3.63
N LEU A 57 8.64 22.55 -2.84
CA LEU A 57 9.02 21.20 -3.24
C LEU A 57 7.81 20.28 -3.50
N ALA A 58 6.61 20.86 -3.60
CA ALA A 58 5.35 20.16 -3.92
C ALA A 58 5.46 19.13 -5.04
N ALA A 59 6.22 19.47 -6.09
CA ALA A 59 6.36 18.63 -7.27
C ALA A 59 7.10 17.30 -6.99
N ASN A 60 7.83 17.17 -5.88
CA ASN A 60 8.63 15.99 -5.54
C ASN A 60 7.82 14.89 -4.84
N TYR A 61 6.54 15.14 -4.51
CA TYR A 61 5.73 14.11 -3.87
C TYR A 61 4.24 14.26 -4.17
N GLY A 62 3.48 13.25 -3.81
CA GLY A 62 2.02 13.30 -3.89
C GLY A 62 1.43 12.09 -4.59
N HIS A 63 0.15 12.20 -4.91
CA HIS A 63 -0.56 11.17 -5.67
C HIS A 63 -0.40 11.45 -7.16
N ILE A 64 0.06 10.46 -7.95
CA ILE A 64 0.06 10.60 -9.41
C ILE A 64 -1.37 10.38 -9.88
N PRO A 65 -2.02 11.39 -10.51
CA PRO A 65 -3.33 11.18 -11.12
C PRO A 65 -3.21 10.15 -12.25
N LEU A 66 -4.18 9.25 -12.37
CA LEU A 66 -4.18 8.21 -13.40
C LEU A 66 -4.01 8.78 -14.83
N ILE A 67 -4.49 10.00 -15.07
CA ILE A 67 -4.39 10.73 -16.34
C ILE A 67 -2.94 11.13 -16.67
N GLU A 68 -2.11 11.42 -15.67
CA GLU A 68 -0.70 11.78 -15.86
C GLU A 68 0.18 10.57 -16.16
N LEU A 69 -0.23 9.39 -15.66
CA LEU A 69 0.43 8.12 -15.97
C LEU A 69 0.29 7.74 -17.45
N GLN A 70 -0.76 8.25 -18.12
CA GLN A 70 -1.05 8.00 -19.54
C GLN A 70 -0.48 9.07 -20.48
N SER A 71 -0.15 10.26 -19.98
CA SER A 71 0.22 11.44 -20.79
C SER A 71 1.67 11.88 -20.66
N LYS A 72 2.40 11.45 -19.62
CA LYS A 72 3.85 11.62 -19.56
C LYS A 72 4.51 10.60 -20.50
N THR A 73 5.44 11.08 -21.33
CA THR A 73 6.40 10.25 -22.09
C THR A 73 6.84 9.10 -21.18
N PRO A 74 6.75 7.82 -21.62
CA PRO A 74 7.08 6.71 -20.75
C PRO A 74 8.46 6.95 -20.18
N VAL A 75 8.55 7.11 -18.85
CA VAL A 75 9.83 6.97 -18.15
C VAL A 75 10.41 5.67 -18.66
N ASN A 76 11.60 5.74 -19.27
CA ASN A 76 12.13 4.61 -20.00
C ASN A 76 12.16 3.44 -19.01
N VAL A 77 11.62 2.29 -19.39
CA VAL A 77 11.55 1.14 -18.47
C VAL A 77 12.95 0.75 -17.98
N ASN A 78 13.99 1.09 -18.76
CA ASN A 78 15.40 0.93 -18.41
C ASN A 78 15.90 1.84 -17.28
N ASP A 79 15.18 2.89 -16.91
CA ASP A 79 15.55 3.79 -15.81
C ASP A 79 15.15 3.20 -14.44
N TRP A 80 14.32 2.15 -14.43
CA TRP A 80 13.88 1.51 -13.20
C TRP A 80 14.92 0.50 -12.71
N THR A 81 15.33 0.70 -11.47
CA THR A 81 16.14 -0.27 -10.73
C THR A 81 15.20 -1.22 -9.99
N ARG A 82 15.38 -2.53 -10.19
CA ARG A 82 14.66 -3.53 -9.40
C ARG A 82 15.17 -3.54 -7.96
N VAL A 83 14.28 -3.76 -7.00
CA VAL A 83 14.66 -3.84 -5.57
C VAL A 83 15.71 -4.94 -5.35
N GLU A 84 15.59 -6.08 -6.03
CA GLU A 84 16.55 -7.19 -5.95
C GLU A 84 17.99 -6.80 -6.34
N ALA A 85 18.14 -5.79 -7.21
CA ALA A 85 19.43 -5.34 -7.72
C ALA A 85 20.11 -4.31 -6.81
N LEU A 86 19.43 -3.82 -5.78
CA LEU A 86 19.98 -2.82 -4.87
C LEU A 86 21.04 -3.44 -3.95
N ASN A 87 22.28 -3.02 -4.11
CA ASN A 87 23.42 -3.48 -3.33
C ASN A 87 24.50 -2.38 -3.25
N ASP A 88 25.57 -2.67 -2.52
CA ASP A 88 26.65 -1.73 -2.20
C ASP A 88 27.34 -1.14 -3.45
N SER A 89 27.33 -1.83 -4.60
CA SER A 89 27.92 -1.30 -5.84
C SER A 89 27.15 -0.10 -6.43
N LEU A 90 25.95 0.17 -5.91
CA LEU A 90 25.13 1.31 -6.28
C LEU A 90 25.27 2.47 -5.29
N GLU A 91 26.14 2.39 -4.28
CA GLU A 91 26.35 3.49 -3.33
C GLU A 91 26.56 4.83 -4.04
N ASN A 92 25.89 5.87 -3.53
CA ASN A 92 25.87 7.24 -4.05
C ASN A 92 25.30 7.40 -5.47
N LYS A 93 24.74 6.34 -6.08
CA LYS A 93 24.07 6.44 -7.39
C LYS A 93 22.59 6.76 -7.22
N PRO A 94 22.02 7.57 -8.13
CA PRO A 94 20.58 7.77 -8.20
C PRO A 94 19.91 6.47 -8.67
N VAL A 95 18.77 6.15 -8.05
CA VAL A 95 17.92 5.03 -8.42
C VAL A 95 16.46 5.47 -8.45
N LEU A 96 15.71 4.85 -9.34
CA LEU A 96 14.26 4.96 -9.41
C LEU A 96 13.67 3.57 -9.24
N ILE A 97 12.85 3.37 -8.20
CA ILE A 97 12.25 2.07 -7.89
C ILE A 97 10.73 2.18 -7.81
N ARG A 98 10.01 1.13 -8.21
CA ARG A 98 8.58 0.97 -8.02
C ARG A 98 8.31 -0.24 -7.15
N GLY A 99 7.53 -0.08 -6.09
CA GLY A 99 7.19 -1.19 -5.21
C GLY A 99 6.01 -0.89 -4.31
N ARG A 100 5.70 -1.82 -3.42
CA ARG A 100 4.63 -1.67 -2.43
C ARG A 100 5.22 -1.21 -1.09
N ALA A 101 4.62 -0.18 -0.49
CA ALA A 101 4.97 0.27 0.85
C ALA A 101 4.49 -0.75 1.90
N GLN A 102 5.33 -1.73 2.23
CA GLN A 102 5.03 -2.82 3.17
C GLN A 102 4.85 -2.30 4.61
N ALA A 103 5.78 -1.46 5.04
CA ALA A 103 5.79 -0.85 6.35
C ALA A 103 6.11 0.65 6.24
N ILE A 104 5.49 1.45 7.10
CA ILE A 104 5.69 2.89 7.19
C ILE A 104 5.86 3.22 8.68
N ARG A 105 6.99 3.82 9.04
CA ARG A 105 7.33 4.16 10.41
C ARG A 105 7.74 5.63 10.49
N PRO A 106 6.82 6.53 10.89
CA PRO A 106 7.15 7.90 11.19
C PRO A 106 8.09 7.98 12.40
N VAL A 107 9.06 8.89 12.35
CA VAL A 107 9.99 9.16 13.46
C VAL A 107 10.06 10.66 13.68
N GLY A 108 9.24 11.15 14.62
CA GLY A 108 9.05 12.58 14.82
C GLY A 108 8.40 13.26 13.60
N LYS A 109 8.62 14.58 13.46
CA LYS A 109 8.00 15.39 12.39
C LYS A 109 8.85 15.53 11.13
N LYS A 110 10.13 15.18 11.21
CA LYS A 110 11.12 15.43 10.17
C LYS A 110 11.64 14.16 9.50
N MET A 111 11.20 12.98 9.95
CA MET A 111 11.70 11.72 9.44
C MET A 111 10.60 10.66 9.34
N ALA A 112 10.68 9.82 8.33
CA ALA A 112 9.90 8.59 8.21
C ALA A 112 10.73 7.52 7.49
N PHE A 113 10.64 6.28 7.96
CA PHE A 113 11.16 5.10 7.28
C PHE A 113 10.03 4.39 6.53
N LEU A 114 10.31 3.98 5.31
CA LEU A 114 9.43 3.13 4.51
C LEU A 114 10.18 1.85 4.17
N VAL A 115 9.51 0.71 4.23
CA VAL A 115 10.01 -0.54 3.66
C VAL A 115 9.27 -0.77 2.35
N ILE A 116 10.00 -0.68 1.25
CA ILE A 116 9.46 -0.91 -0.09
C ILE A 116 9.77 -2.33 -0.51
N ARG A 117 8.75 -3.04 -1.00
CA ARG A 117 8.90 -4.41 -1.47
C ARG A 117 8.53 -4.60 -2.94
N GLU A 118 9.25 -5.50 -3.59
CA GLU A 118 9.03 -5.93 -4.96
C GLU A 118 9.44 -7.40 -5.07
N ASN A 119 8.55 -8.28 -5.56
CA ASN A 119 8.83 -9.70 -5.83
C ASN A 119 9.55 -10.48 -4.69
N GLY A 120 9.25 -10.15 -3.43
CA GLY A 120 9.84 -10.81 -2.26
C GLY A 120 11.12 -10.15 -1.71
N PHE A 121 11.71 -9.21 -2.45
CA PHE A 121 12.82 -8.39 -1.98
C PHE A 121 12.30 -7.10 -1.31
N THR A 122 13.02 -6.62 -0.31
CA THR A 122 12.66 -5.42 0.46
C THR A 122 13.86 -4.51 0.65
N VAL A 123 13.64 -3.20 0.56
CA VAL A 123 14.65 -2.17 0.85
C VAL A 123 14.08 -1.11 1.78
N GLN A 124 14.93 -0.61 2.69
CA GLN A 124 14.59 0.51 3.55
C GLN A 124 14.81 1.84 2.80
N CYS A 125 13.81 2.72 2.87
CA CYS A 125 13.83 4.06 2.31
C CYS A 125 13.70 5.08 3.45
N LEU A 126 14.62 6.05 3.50
CA LEU A 126 14.64 7.12 4.48
C LEU A 126 14.11 8.41 3.84
N VAL A 127 12.96 8.89 4.34
CA VAL A 127 12.40 10.20 4.01
C VAL A 127 12.72 11.14 5.16
N GLN A 128 13.73 11.99 4.97
CA GLN A 128 14.22 12.91 5.99
C GLN A 128 14.16 14.34 5.46
N ALA A 129 13.50 15.23 6.20
CA ALA A 129 13.43 16.65 5.84
C ALA A 129 14.84 17.23 5.72
N GLN A 130 15.12 17.79 4.55
CA GLN A 130 16.38 18.41 4.16
C GLN A 130 16.06 19.69 3.38
N PRO A 131 16.72 20.83 3.71
CA PRO A 131 16.54 22.07 2.96
C PRO A 131 16.66 21.85 1.46
N ASP A 132 15.78 22.50 0.70
CA ASP A 132 15.77 22.52 -0.78
C ASP A 132 15.60 21.16 -1.48
N LEU A 133 15.35 20.08 -0.73
CA LEU A 133 15.33 18.73 -1.29
C LEU A 133 14.17 17.87 -0.81
N VAL A 134 13.89 17.86 0.49
CA VAL A 134 12.76 17.13 1.09
C VAL A 134 12.10 18.03 2.13
N SER A 135 10.85 18.44 1.86
CA SER A 135 10.11 19.28 2.78
C SER A 135 9.55 18.47 3.98
N PRO A 136 9.25 19.14 5.12
CA PRO A 136 8.48 18.51 6.20
C PRO A 136 7.11 17.98 5.75
N GLN A 137 6.50 18.63 4.75
CA GLN A 137 5.22 18.23 4.18
C GLN A 137 5.34 16.92 3.39
N MET A 138 6.44 16.71 2.67
CA MET A 138 6.76 15.42 2.05
C MET A 138 6.91 14.30 3.08
N VAL A 139 7.56 14.56 4.21
CA VAL A 139 7.66 13.59 5.32
C VAL A 139 6.27 13.25 5.87
N LYS A 140 5.43 14.26 6.08
CA LYS A 140 4.04 14.09 6.53
C LYS A 140 3.22 13.27 5.53
N PHE A 141 3.40 13.52 4.23
CA PHE A 141 2.77 12.74 3.17
C PHE A 141 3.21 11.28 3.22
N ALA A 142 4.51 11.02 3.30
CA ALA A 142 5.07 9.67 3.39
C ALA A 142 4.53 8.90 4.60
N ALA A 143 4.44 9.56 5.76
CA ALA A 143 3.88 9.01 6.99
C ALA A 143 2.37 8.70 6.91
N ALA A 144 1.63 9.39 6.04
CA ALA A 144 0.19 9.23 5.86
C ALA A 144 -0.19 8.22 4.77
N LEU A 145 0.80 7.64 4.07
CA LEU A 145 0.55 6.59 3.09
C LEU A 145 -0.09 5.36 3.75
N SER A 146 -0.95 4.69 3.00
CA SER A 146 -1.53 3.42 3.45
C SER A 146 -0.56 2.30 3.11
N ARG A 147 -0.35 1.36 4.05
CA ARG A 147 0.40 0.12 3.78
C ARG A 147 -0.17 -0.54 2.53
N GLU A 148 0.70 -1.15 1.73
CA GLU A 148 0.39 -1.79 0.44
C GLU A 148 0.16 -0.86 -0.74
N SER A 149 0.23 0.47 -0.55
CA SER A 149 0.18 1.41 -1.67
C SER A 149 1.36 1.18 -2.59
N ILE A 150 1.12 1.24 -3.90
CA ILE A 150 2.17 1.20 -4.92
C ILE A 150 2.77 2.59 -5.01
N VAL A 151 4.08 2.68 -4.83
CA VAL A 151 4.83 3.94 -4.82
C VAL A 151 6.01 3.89 -5.76
N ASP A 152 6.34 5.05 -6.30
CA ASP A 152 7.59 5.33 -7.01
C ASP A 152 8.50 6.12 -6.07
N VAL A 153 9.73 5.66 -5.96
CA VAL A 153 10.75 6.28 -5.11
C VAL A 153 11.95 6.62 -5.98
N GLU A 154 12.26 7.92 -6.08
CA GLU A 154 13.51 8.41 -6.64
C GLU A 154 14.41 8.80 -5.47
N GLY A 155 15.65 8.31 -5.46
CA GLY A 155 16.56 8.56 -4.36
C GLY A 155 18.01 8.22 -4.67
N VAL A 156 18.86 8.36 -3.66
CA VAL A 156 20.29 8.00 -3.74
C VAL A 156 20.55 6.85 -2.79
N VAL A 157 21.25 5.81 -3.27
CA VAL A 157 21.62 4.68 -2.43
C VAL A 157 22.68 5.09 -1.41
N SER A 158 22.52 4.68 -0.16
CA SER A 158 23.47 4.89 0.93
C SER A 158 23.67 3.61 1.72
N ILE A 159 24.88 3.40 2.25
CA ILE A 159 25.18 2.26 3.13
C ILE A 159 25.01 2.70 4.59
N PRO A 160 24.08 2.11 5.36
CA PRO A 160 23.93 2.43 6.76
C PRO A 160 25.11 1.91 7.59
N ALA A 161 25.44 2.62 8.67
CA ALA A 161 26.54 2.22 9.56
C ALA A 161 26.29 0.90 10.32
N ALA A 162 25.03 0.51 10.47
CA ALA A 162 24.63 -0.74 11.11
C ALA A 162 23.83 -1.62 10.12
N PRO A 163 23.97 -2.95 10.18
CA PRO A 163 23.22 -3.87 9.32
C PRO A 163 21.70 -3.70 9.45
N ILE A 164 21.00 -3.77 8.32
CA ILE A 164 19.54 -3.63 8.26
C ILE A 164 18.89 -4.98 8.58
N LYS A 165 18.16 -5.05 9.69
CA LYS A 165 17.44 -6.29 10.10
C LYS A 165 16.05 -6.43 9.48
N GLY A 166 15.44 -5.33 9.04
CA GLY A 166 14.05 -5.28 8.60
C GLY A 166 13.85 -5.32 7.08
N ALA A 167 14.92 -5.52 6.31
CA ALA A 167 14.89 -5.55 4.86
C ALA A 167 15.87 -6.60 4.31
N THR A 168 15.62 -7.13 3.11
CA THR A 168 16.51 -8.11 2.47
C THR A 168 17.79 -7.44 1.97
N GLN A 169 17.66 -6.23 1.41
CA GLN A 169 18.81 -5.47 0.92
C GLN A 169 19.51 -4.78 2.09
N GLN A 170 20.86 -4.80 2.09
CA GLN A 170 21.69 -4.19 3.15
C GLN A 170 22.08 -2.73 2.86
N VAL A 171 21.39 -2.10 1.90
CA VAL A 171 21.51 -0.68 1.57
C VAL A 171 20.20 0.05 1.86
N GLU A 172 20.27 1.37 2.00
CA GLU A 172 19.11 2.25 2.14
C GLU A 172 19.00 3.19 0.94
N ILE A 173 17.79 3.69 0.68
CA ILE A 173 17.57 4.78 -0.28
C ILE A 173 17.27 6.07 0.49
N GLN A 174 18.11 7.08 0.30
CA GLN A 174 17.84 8.46 0.72
C GLN A 174 16.86 9.09 -0.27
N VAL A 175 15.60 9.17 0.13
CA VAL A 175 14.50 9.55 -0.76
C VAL A 175 14.58 11.02 -1.15
N ARG A 176 14.41 11.31 -2.45
CA ARG A 176 14.36 12.64 -3.04
C ARG A 176 12.99 12.96 -3.62
N LYS A 177 12.33 11.98 -4.23
CA LYS A 177 10.93 12.09 -4.68
C LYS A 177 10.14 10.84 -4.29
N LEU A 178 8.87 11.03 -3.95
CA LEU A 178 7.99 9.96 -3.49
C LEU A 178 6.58 10.15 -4.02
N TYR A 179 6.18 9.27 -4.92
CA TYR A 179 4.88 9.35 -5.55
C TYR A 179 4.03 8.12 -5.25
N CYS A 180 2.77 8.33 -4.90
CA CYS A 180 1.79 7.26 -4.75
C CYS A 180 1.06 7.04 -6.08
N VAL A 181 1.39 5.93 -6.75
CA VAL A 181 0.80 5.52 -8.04
C VAL A 181 -0.58 4.92 -7.82
N SER A 182 -0.73 4.08 -6.80
CA SER A 182 -1.99 3.43 -6.45
C SER A 182 -2.11 3.32 -4.94
N LYS A 183 -3.06 4.07 -4.38
CA LYS A 183 -3.34 4.05 -2.93
C LYS A 183 -4.03 2.74 -2.55
N ALA A 184 -3.52 2.06 -1.54
CA ALA A 184 -4.17 0.88 -0.98
C ALA A 184 -5.33 1.24 -0.05
N VAL A 185 -6.25 0.28 0.12
CA VAL A 185 -7.36 0.40 1.06
C VAL A 185 -6.79 0.22 2.49
N PRO A 186 -7.02 1.16 3.44
CA PRO A 186 -6.39 1.12 4.76
C PRO A 186 -6.70 -0.12 5.60
N THR A 187 -7.86 -0.75 5.40
CA THR A 187 -8.26 -1.97 6.09
C THR A 187 -8.02 -3.17 5.19
N LEU A 188 -6.84 -3.78 5.32
CA LEU A 188 -6.54 -5.03 4.64
C LEU A 188 -7.25 -6.19 5.37
N PRO A 189 -8.00 -7.06 4.66
CA PRO A 189 -8.69 -8.19 5.29
C PRO A 189 -7.76 -9.17 6.02
N ILE A 190 -6.49 -9.25 5.59
CA ILE A 190 -5.42 -10.07 6.17
C ILE A 190 -4.14 -9.24 6.10
N ASN A 191 -3.33 -9.22 7.16
CA ASN A 191 -2.01 -8.60 7.16
C ASN A 191 -0.97 -9.58 6.61
N ILE A 192 -0.06 -9.11 5.75
CA ILE A 192 1.00 -9.94 5.16
C ILE A 192 1.94 -10.47 6.23
N GLU A 193 2.21 -9.68 7.27
CA GLU A 193 3.04 -10.12 8.39
C GLU A 193 2.44 -11.35 9.07
N ASP A 194 1.12 -11.40 9.23
CA ASP A 194 0.44 -12.54 9.84
C ASP A 194 0.45 -13.76 8.91
N ALA A 195 0.34 -13.53 7.59
CA ALA A 195 0.41 -14.61 6.59
C ALA A 195 1.84 -15.16 6.39
N ALA A 196 2.87 -14.37 6.71
CA ALA A 196 4.28 -14.75 6.57
C ALA A 196 4.86 -15.41 7.84
N ARG A 197 4.12 -15.41 8.96
CA ARG A 197 4.56 -16.08 10.20
C ARG A 197 4.63 -17.58 10.02
N SER A 198 5.69 -18.17 10.56
CA SER A 198 5.79 -19.63 10.69
C SER A 198 4.85 -20.15 11.79
N GLU A 199 4.43 -21.42 11.69
CA GLU A 199 3.62 -22.09 12.73
C GLU A 199 4.31 -22.03 14.12
N VAL A 200 5.65 -22.10 14.13
CA VAL A 200 6.49 -22.01 15.33
C VAL A 200 6.39 -20.64 16.01
N GLU A 201 6.28 -19.55 15.25
CA GLU A 201 6.11 -18.19 15.80
C GLU A 201 4.69 -17.93 16.30
N ILE A 202 3.69 -18.61 15.72
CA ILE A 202 2.30 -18.55 16.17
C ILE A 202 2.17 -19.25 17.53
N GLU A 203 2.74 -20.44 17.68
CA GLU A 203 2.74 -21.22 18.93
C GLU A 203 3.36 -20.42 20.09
N LYS A 204 4.51 -19.76 19.85
CA LYS A 204 5.20 -18.93 20.86
C LYS A 204 4.45 -17.67 21.26
N ALA A 205 3.54 -17.16 20.43
CA ALA A 205 2.78 -15.96 20.74
C ALA A 205 1.47 -16.25 21.49
N ILE A 206 1.03 -17.52 21.51
CA ILE A 206 -0.17 -18.00 22.21
C ILE A 206 0.17 -18.44 23.65
N GLN A 207 1.45 -18.68 23.94
CA GLN A 207 1.97 -19.09 25.25
C GLN A 207 2.42 -17.90 26.10
#